data_AF-A0A7S0BP75-F1
#
_entry.id   AF-A0A7S0BP75-F1
#
_cell.length_a   1.000
_cell.length_b   1.000
_cell.length_c   1.000
_cell.angle_alpha   90.00
_cell.angle_beta   90.00
_cell.angle_gamma   90.00
#
_symmetry.space_group_name_H-M   'P 1'
#
loop_
_entity.id
_entity.type
_entity.pdbx_description
1 polymer ?
#
loop_
_entity_poly.entity_id
_entity_poly.type
_entity_poly.pdbx_seq_one_letter_code
_entity_poly.pdbx_strand_id
1 'polypeptide(L)'
;EDGRALAIDKTRKVDLPNRTVVKEIVFAQDGSRFLVNSADRQIRVFDAEDLCVLAGFNDVVNRSQWRCAIFSGQGDHILGGSTGAEHKLHIWRLVDGQLDKTLDGPKEGVGGLLWHPKRPVAVSLGVSYGGIYIWMKSQAQNWAAFAPNFKEIDENKDYD
;
A
#
# COMPACT_ATOMS: atom_id res chain seq x y z
N GLU A 1 0.48 -38.29 9.60
CA GLU A 1 1.68 -38.07 8.77
C GLU A 1 1.31 -36.95 7.80
N ASP A 2 1.75 -35.71 7.88
CA ASP A 2 2.93 -35.13 8.53
C ASP A 2 2.55 -33.88 9.31
N GLY A 3 2.83 -33.89 10.60
CA GLY A 3 2.98 -32.66 11.35
C GLY A 3 4.26 -32.01 10.87
N ARG A 4 4.17 -31.03 9.96
CA ARG A 4 5.25 -30.08 9.70
C ARG A 4 5.58 -29.43 11.04
N ALA A 5 6.55 -29.99 11.74
CA ALA A 5 7.15 -29.33 12.88
C ALA A 5 7.60 -27.95 12.40
N LEU A 6 7.22 -26.91 13.12
CA LEU A 6 7.72 -25.55 12.89
C LEU A 6 9.24 -25.58 13.07
N ALA A 7 9.96 -25.79 11.99
CA ALA A 7 11.42 -25.81 11.98
C ALA A 7 11.94 -24.37 11.85
N ILE A 8 11.86 -23.63 12.95
CA ILE A 8 12.58 -22.36 13.13
C ILE A 8 13.83 -22.68 13.95
N ASP A 9 14.98 -22.81 13.29
CA ASP A 9 16.22 -23.31 13.89
C ASP A 9 17.39 -22.31 13.80
N LYS A 10 17.35 -21.38 12.83
CA LYS A 10 18.42 -20.42 12.54
C LYS A 10 17.93 -18.99 12.67
N THR A 11 18.85 -18.12 13.08
CA THR A 11 18.65 -16.66 13.09
C THR A 11 19.64 -15.99 12.16
N ARG A 12 19.17 -14.96 11.45
CA ARG A 12 20.00 -14.03 10.69
C ARG A 12 19.62 -12.63 11.12
N LYS A 13 20.62 -11.76 11.28
CA LYS A 13 20.44 -10.38 11.68
C LYS A 13 20.74 -9.47 10.49
N VAL A 14 19.85 -8.52 10.25
CA VAL A 14 20.09 -7.38 9.35
C VAL A 14 20.04 -6.09 10.15
N ASP A 15 21.04 -5.23 9.97
CA ASP A 15 21.09 -3.92 10.62
C ASP A 15 20.59 -2.84 9.65
N LEU A 16 19.66 -2.00 10.12
CA LEU A 16 19.22 -0.84 9.36
C LEU A 16 20.24 0.30 9.44
N PRO A 17 20.34 1.13 8.40
CA PRO A 17 21.13 2.36 8.44
C PRO A 17 20.74 3.21 9.66
N ASN A 18 21.74 3.84 10.29
CA ASN A 18 21.57 4.79 11.40
C ASN A 18 20.89 4.24 12.67
N ARG A 19 20.78 2.91 12.85
CA ARG A 19 20.20 2.27 14.05
C ARG A 19 18.82 2.86 14.42
N THR A 20 17.96 3.00 13.41
CA THR A 20 16.61 3.54 13.57
C THR A 20 15.65 2.52 14.19
N VAL A 21 14.58 3.02 14.83
CA VAL A 21 13.52 2.19 15.40
C VAL A 21 12.64 1.64 14.27
N VAL A 22 12.38 0.33 14.30
CA VAL A 22 11.43 -0.33 13.42
C VAL A 22 10.04 -0.23 14.04
N LYS A 23 9.08 0.31 13.28
CA LYS A 23 7.67 0.42 13.70
C LYS A 23 6.86 -0.79 13.26
N GLU A 24 7.15 -1.33 12.09
CA GLU A 24 6.34 -2.38 11.46
C GLU A 24 7.18 -3.17 10.45
N ILE A 25 6.87 -4.47 10.33
CA ILE A 25 7.42 -5.38 9.32
C ILE A 25 6.25 -6.15 8.71
N VAL A 26 6.18 -6.23 7.38
CA VAL A 26 5.09 -6.92 6.66
C VAL A 26 5.65 -7.72 5.50
N PHE A 27 5.26 -8.99 5.38
CA PHE A 27 5.60 -9.82 4.22
C PHE A 27 4.71 -9.48 3.02
N ALA A 28 5.29 -9.56 1.82
CA ALA A 28 4.53 -9.67 0.59
C ALA A 28 3.79 -11.02 0.56
N GLN A 29 2.69 -11.10 -0.19
CA GLN A 29 1.85 -12.30 -0.24
C GLN A 29 2.60 -13.53 -0.81
N ASP A 30 3.61 -13.31 -1.65
CA ASP A 30 4.46 -14.35 -2.22
C ASP A 30 5.56 -14.85 -1.25
N GLY A 31 5.77 -14.15 -0.13
CA GLY A 31 6.81 -14.47 0.86
C GLY A 31 8.25 -14.19 0.42
N SER A 32 8.48 -13.79 -0.83
CA SER A 32 9.81 -13.51 -1.39
C SER A 32 10.41 -12.21 -0.85
N ARG A 33 9.54 -11.30 -0.40
CA ARG A 33 9.91 -9.96 0.02
C ARG A 33 9.21 -9.59 1.32
N PHE A 34 9.83 -8.71 2.08
CA PHE A 34 9.19 -8.06 3.21
C PHE A 34 9.52 -6.58 3.24
N LEU A 35 8.63 -5.77 3.81
CA LEU A 35 8.84 -4.34 4.01
C LEU A 35 9.15 -4.07 5.47
N VAL A 36 9.94 -3.03 5.71
CA VAL A 36 10.28 -2.51 7.02
C VAL A 36 9.96 -1.02 7.04
N ASN A 37 9.04 -0.61 7.91
CA ASN A 37 8.73 0.79 8.15
C ASN A 37 9.51 1.28 9.37
N SER A 38 10.44 2.20 9.15
CA SER A 38 11.33 2.71 10.20
C SER A 38 11.08 4.19 10.55
N ALA A 39 11.55 4.58 11.74
CA ALA A 39 11.34 5.92 12.29
C ALA A 39 12.14 7.01 11.56
N ASP A 40 13.08 6.63 10.69
CA ASP A 40 13.87 7.52 9.83
C ASP A 40 13.12 7.97 8.56
N ARG A 41 11.78 7.76 8.52
CA ARG A 41 10.88 8.18 7.44
C ARG A 41 11.09 7.42 6.13
N GLN A 42 11.79 6.30 6.20
CA GLN A 42 12.01 5.40 5.08
C GLN A 42 11.18 4.13 5.26
N ILE A 43 10.52 3.72 4.20
CA ILE A 43 9.99 2.35 4.06
C ILE A 43 11.01 1.61 3.19
N ARG A 44 11.52 0.48 3.65
CA ARG A 44 12.50 -0.33 2.91
C ARG A 44 11.89 -1.67 2.55
N VAL A 45 12.10 -2.12 1.33
CA VAL A 45 11.73 -3.46 0.88
C VAL A 45 12.98 -4.31 0.81
N PHE A 46 12.91 -5.49 1.37
CA PHE A 46 13.99 -6.46 1.45
C PHE A 46 13.63 -7.73 0.68
N ASP A 47 14.66 -8.37 0.16
CA ASP A 47 14.61 -9.78 -0.23
C ASP A 47 14.57 -10.66 1.03
N ALA A 48 13.68 -11.65 1.07
CA ALA A 48 13.51 -12.51 2.24
C ALA A 48 14.59 -13.60 2.38
N GLU A 49 15.26 -13.97 1.29
CA GLU A 49 16.29 -15.01 1.26
C GLU A 49 17.68 -14.43 1.57
N ASP A 50 18.04 -13.35 0.87
CA ASP A 50 19.35 -12.71 0.95
C ASP A 50 19.40 -11.56 1.97
N LEU A 51 18.25 -11.09 2.46
CA LEU A 51 18.13 -9.95 3.38
C LEU A 51 18.77 -8.65 2.84
N CYS A 52 18.87 -8.52 1.52
CA CYS A 52 19.37 -7.32 0.86
C CYS A 52 18.22 -6.31 0.64
N VAL A 53 18.54 -5.01 0.64
CA VAL A 53 17.56 -3.96 0.36
C VAL A 53 17.33 -3.90 -1.14
N LEU A 54 16.08 -4.08 -1.57
CA LEU A 54 15.65 -4.01 -2.96
C LEU A 54 15.18 -2.61 -3.35
N ALA A 55 14.45 -1.93 -2.46
CA ALA A 55 13.89 -0.60 -2.73
C ALA A 55 13.68 0.21 -1.45
N GLY A 56 13.62 1.53 -1.59
CA GLY A 56 13.33 2.48 -0.51
C GLY A 56 12.31 3.52 -0.95
N PHE A 57 11.37 3.86 -0.07
CA PHE A 57 10.28 4.79 -0.32
C PHE A 57 10.21 5.84 0.77
N ASN A 58 10.10 7.10 0.34
CA ASN A 58 9.90 8.24 1.22
C ASN A 58 9.16 9.37 0.48
N ASP A 59 8.71 10.35 1.26
CA ASP A 59 8.22 11.61 0.74
C ASP A 59 9.36 12.63 0.82
N VAL A 60 10.04 12.85 -0.30
CA VAL A 60 11.20 13.77 -0.37
C VAL A 60 10.78 15.22 -0.13
N VAL A 61 9.53 15.56 -0.48
CA VAL A 61 9.03 16.94 -0.46
C VAL A 61 8.64 17.34 0.95
N ASN A 62 7.68 16.63 1.56
CA ASN A 62 7.19 17.01 2.89
C ASN A 62 7.95 16.32 4.02
N ARG A 63 8.82 15.35 3.70
CA ARG A 63 9.54 14.53 4.68
C ARG A 63 8.56 13.90 5.67
N SER A 64 7.45 13.38 5.16
CA SER A 64 6.39 12.77 5.95
C SER A 64 6.90 11.56 6.73
N GLN A 65 6.38 11.36 7.95
CA GLN A 65 6.62 10.14 8.73
C GLN A 65 5.53 9.10 8.41
N TRP A 66 5.87 7.82 8.41
CA TRP A 66 4.93 6.74 8.07
C TRP A 66 4.40 6.03 9.31
N ARG A 67 3.09 6.00 9.50
CA ARG A 67 2.47 5.30 10.63
C ARG A 67 2.34 3.80 10.37
N CYS A 68 2.06 3.43 9.13
CA CYS A 68 1.95 2.05 8.67
C CYS A 68 2.25 1.96 7.17
N ALA A 69 2.67 0.79 6.70
CA ALA A 69 2.89 0.51 5.28
C ALA A 69 2.63 -0.96 4.95
N ILE A 70 2.06 -1.23 3.79
CA ILE A 70 1.72 -2.59 3.31
C ILE A 70 1.99 -2.76 1.82
N PHE A 71 2.17 -4.00 1.38
CA PHE A 71 2.16 -4.35 -0.05
C PHE A 71 0.75 -4.32 -0.64
N SER A 72 0.66 -4.09 -1.94
CA SER A 72 -0.51 -4.50 -2.72
C SER A 72 -0.66 -6.02 -2.73
N GLY A 73 -1.85 -6.52 -3.07
CA GLY A 73 -2.11 -7.96 -3.16
C GLY A 73 -1.20 -8.68 -4.17
N GLN A 74 -0.77 -8.00 -5.23
CA GLN A 74 0.18 -8.54 -6.22
C GLN A 74 1.65 -8.27 -5.85
N GLY A 75 1.93 -7.47 -4.81
CA GLY A 75 3.29 -7.10 -4.41
C GLY A 75 4.00 -6.17 -5.40
N ASP A 76 3.26 -5.49 -6.26
CA ASP A 76 3.77 -4.55 -7.27
C ASP A 76 3.71 -3.07 -6.82
N HIS A 77 2.95 -2.78 -5.77
CA HIS A 77 2.83 -1.46 -5.17
C HIS A 77 3.01 -1.50 -3.65
N ILE A 78 3.37 -0.36 -3.08
CA ILE A 78 3.42 -0.11 -1.63
C ILE A 78 2.38 0.95 -1.30
N LEU A 79 1.56 0.69 -0.28
CA LEU A 79 0.64 1.66 0.30
C LEU A 79 1.18 2.11 1.65
N GLY A 80 1.47 3.41 1.81
CA GLY A 80 1.92 4.01 3.06
C GLY A 80 0.89 4.98 3.62
N GLY A 81 0.58 4.83 4.91
CA GLY A 81 -0.22 5.78 5.67
C GLY A 81 0.70 6.76 6.40
N SER A 82 0.62 8.04 6.07
CA SER A 82 1.42 9.06 6.76
C SER A 82 0.90 9.33 8.17
N THR A 83 1.79 9.79 9.04
CA THR A 83 1.45 10.30 10.36
C THR A 83 0.92 11.72 10.19
N GLY A 84 -0.29 11.98 10.66
CA GLY A 84 -0.93 13.29 10.56
C GLY A 84 -2.32 13.28 11.15
N ALA A 85 -2.95 14.46 11.17
CA ALA A 85 -4.34 14.61 11.58
C ALA A 85 -5.34 14.26 10.46
N GLU A 86 -4.87 14.07 9.23
CA GLU A 86 -5.69 13.75 8.06
C GLU A 86 -5.21 12.45 7.41
N HIS A 87 -6.13 11.73 6.79
CA HIS A 87 -5.82 10.55 6.00
C HIS A 87 -5.08 10.98 4.74
N LYS A 88 -3.76 10.83 4.77
CA LYS A 88 -2.89 10.98 3.60
C LYS A 88 -2.18 9.68 3.32
N LEU A 89 -2.70 8.96 2.34
CA LEU A 89 -2.12 7.70 1.87
C LEU A 89 -1.32 7.94 0.60
N HIS A 90 -0.19 7.25 0.49
CA HIS A 90 0.67 7.30 -0.69
C HIS A 90 0.79 5.90 -1.27
N ILE A 91 0.66 5.81 -2.59
CA ILE A 91 0.82 4.57 -3.34
C ILE A 91 2.04 4.74 -4.23
N TRP A 92 3.05 3.91 -4.01
CA TRP A 92 4.23 3.85 -4.87
C TRP A 92 4.24 2.57 -5.67
N ARG A 93 4.78 2.66 -6.89
CA ARG A 93 5.10 1.51 -7.70
C ARG A 93 6.45 0.95 -7.29
N LEU A 94 6.52 -0.36 -7.08
CA LEU A 94 7.73 -1.00 -6.58
C LEU A 94 8.86 -1.02 -7.61
N VAL A 95 8.54 -1.20 -8.90
CA VAL A 95 9.53 -1.40 -9.98
C VAL A 95 10.48 -0.22 -10.17
N ASP A 96 10.00 1.00 -9.98
CA ASP A 96 10.72 2.25 -10.26
C ASP A 96 10.76 3.21 -9.07
N GLY A 97 10.09 2.89 -7.97
CA GLY A 97 10.04 3.74 -6.77
C GLY A 97 9.13 4.96 -6.92
N GLN A 98 8.41 5.13 -8.03
CA GLN A 98 7.65 6.34 -8.30
C GLN A 98 6.36 6.39 -7.48
N LEU A 99 5.99 7.59 -7.03
CA LEU A 99 4.69 7.85 -6.42
C LEU A 99 3.63 7.84 -7.53
N ASP A 100 2.76 6.84 -7.51
CA ASP A 100 1.67 6.67 -8.48
C ASP A 100 0.45 7.53 -8.10
N LYS A 101 0.05 7.50 -6.83
CA LYS A 101 -1.12 8.25 -6.32
C LYS A 101 -0.95 8.69 -4.88
N THR A 102 -1.57 9.83 -4.57
CA THR A 102 -1.88 10.24 -3.20
C THR A 102 -3.39 10.17 -3.02
N LEU A 103 -3.83 9.57 -1.92
CA LEU A 103 -5.25 9.49 -1.55
C LEU A 103 -5.46 10.36 -0.32
N ASP A 104 -6.16 11.46 -0.52
CA ASP A 104 -6.62 12.35 0.55
C ASP A 104 -7.98 11.89 1.06
N GLY A 105 -8.12 11.83 2.37
CA GLY A 105 -9.29 11.28 3.03
C GLY A 105 -9.84 12.16 4.15
N PRO A 106 -10.58 11.54 5.08
CA PRO A 106 -11.16 12.19 6.24
C PRO A 106 -10.13 12.94 7.09
N LYS A 107 -10.62 13.91 7.87
CA LYS A 107 -9.85 14.67 8.87
C LYS A 107 -9.62 13.86 10.15
N GLU A 108 -9.00 12.70 9.97
CA GLU A 108 -8.62 11.78 11.02
C GLU A 108 -7.27 11.14 10.65
N GLY A 109 -6.45 10.77 11.62
CA GLY A 109 -5.17 10.09 11.35
C GLY A 109 -5.32 8.60 11.04
N VAL A 110 -4.43 8.06 10.21
CA VAL A 110 -4.41 6.63 9.83
C VAL A 110 -3.78 5.80 10.94
N GLY A 111 -4.46 4.75 11.39
CA GLY A 111 -3.97 3.82 12.41
C GLY A 111 -3.45 2.50 11.86
N GLY A 112 -4.01 2.04 10.74
CA GLY A 112 -3.70 0.76 10.13
C GLY A 112 -4.23 0.68 8.70
N LEU A 113 -3.65 -0.24 7.93
CA LEU A 113 -3.97 -0.45 6.52
C LEU A 113 -4.12 -1.94 6.23
N LEU A 114 -5.03 -2.27 5.30
CA LEU A 114 -5.14 -3.58 4.68
C LEU A 114 -5.33 -3.41 3.18
N TRP A 115 -4.75 -4.30 2.39
CA TRP A 115 -4.95 -4.36 0.96
C TRP A 115 -5.60 -5.68 0.61
N HIS A 116 -6.63 -5.65 -0.24
CA HIS A 116 -7.32 -6.85 -0.65
C HIS A 116 -6.40 -7.74 -1.52
N PRO A 117 -6.18 -9.01 -1.19
CA PRO A 117 -5.13 -9.85 -1.81
C PRO A 117 -5.26 -10.01 -3.33
N LYS A 118 -6.46 -9.84 -3.88
CA LYS A 118 -6.75 -10.04 -5.31
C LYS A 118 -7.35 -8.84 -6.05
N ARG A 119 -7.64 -7.73 -5.36
CA ARG A 119 -8.42 -6.62 -5.94
C ARG A 119 -7.75 -5.30 -5.57
N PRO A 120 -7.86 -4.25 -6.40
CA PRO A 120 -7.37 -2.91 -6.09
C PRO A 120 -8.33 -2.23 -5.10
N VAL A 121 -8.44 -2.80 -3.90
CA VAL A 121 -9.25 -2.31 -2.79
C VAL A 121 -8.35 -2.25 -1.57
N ALA A 122 -8.29 -1.08 -0.94
CA ALA A 122 -7.59 -0.90 0.33
C ALA A 122 -8.59 -0.50 1.43
N VAL A 123 -8.25 -0.83 2.67
CA VAL A 123 -9.01 -0.45 3.86
C VAL A 123 -8.07 0.29 4.80
N SER A 124 -8.51 1.41 5.33
CA SER A 124 -7.77 2.17 6.35
C SER A 124 -8.59 2.32 7.62
N LEU A 125 -7.93 2.24 8.76
CA LEU A 125 -8.51 2.49 10.08
C LEU A 125 -8.19 3.92 10.52
N GLY A 126 -9.21 4.67 10.91
CA GLY A 126 -9.07 5.96 11.57
C GLY A 126 -8.80 5.80 13.06
N VAL A 127 -7.90 6.60 13.62
CA VAL A 127 -7.46 6.50 15.02
C VAL A 127 -8.37 7.23 16.02
N SER A 128 -8.93 8.37 15.64
CA SER A 128 -9.60 9.30 16.57
C SER A 128 -11.05 8.91 16.87
N TYR A 129 -11.78 8.45 15.86
CA TYR A 129 -13.19 8.12 15.86
C TYR A 129 -13.45 6.65 15.51
N GLY A 130 -12.41 5.90 15.13
CA GLY A 130 -12.51 4.47 14.82
C GLY A 130 -13.16 4.19 13.47
N GLY A 131 -13.17 5.16 12.55
CA GLY A 131 -13.76 4.99 11.23
C GLY A 131 -13.04 3.91 10.41
N ILE A 132 -13.79 3.09 9.70
CA ILE A 132 -13.25 2.14 8.72
C ILE A 132 -13.56 2.68 7.33
N TYR A 133 -12.52 2.94 6.53
CA TYR A 133 -12.67 3.55 5.22
C TYR A 133 -12.19 2.60 4.14
N ILE A 134 -12.99 2.46 3.09
CA ILE A 134 -12.73 1.56 1.96
C ILE A 134 -12.38 2.41 0.74
N TRP A 135 -11.22 2.13 0.16
CA TRP A 135 -10.67 2.81 -1.00
C TRP A 135 -10.77 1.86 -2.19
N MET A 136 -11.55 2.23 -3.20
CA MET A 136 -11.70 1.48 -4.43
C MET A 136 -12.00 2.43 -5.58
N LYS A 137 -11.68 2.02 -6.81
CA LYS A 137 -12.13 2.77 -7.99
C LYS A 137 -13.65 2.69 -8.06
N SER A 138 -14.34 3.84 -8.12
CA SER A 138 -15.76 3.86 -8.43
C SER A 138 -15.98 3.13 -9.75
N GLN A 139 -16.81 2.08 -9.75
CA GLN A 139 -17.30 1.56 -11.01
C GLN A 139 -18.14 2.68 -11.62
N ALA A 140 -17.66 3.29 -12.70
CA ALA A 140 -18.54 4.05 -13.56
C ALA A 140 -19.66 3.08 -13.95
N GLN A 141 -20.89 3.40 -13.58
CA GLN A 141 -22.06 2.64 -13.96
C GLN A 141 -22.14 2.73 -15.49
N ASN A 142 -21.61 1.72 -16.19
CA ASN A 142 -21.62 1.72 -17.64
C ASN A 142 -23.08 1.52 -18.06
N TRP A 143 -23.76 2.61 -18.43
CA TRP A 143 -25.18 2.56 -18.81
C TRP A 143 -25.39 1.72 -20.08
N ALA A 144 -24.34 1.52 -20.89
CA ALA A 144 -24.34 0.59 -22.01
C ALA A 144 -24.45 -0.89 -21.58
N ALA A 145 -24.17 -1.23 -20.32
CA ALA A 145 -24.37 -2.59 -19.81
C ALA A 145 -25.86 -2.97 -19.67
N PHE A 146 -26.77 -1.98 -19.69
CA PHE A 146 -28.22 -2.19 -19.63
C PHE A 146 -28.90 -2.09 -21.00
N ALA A 147 -28.18 -1.66 -22.04
CA ALA A 147 -28.72 -1.49 -23.38
C ALA A 147 -27.64 -1.84 -24.42
N PRO A 148 -27.64 -3.05 -25.01
CA PRO A 148 -26.60 -3.49 -25.95
C PRO A 148 -26.48 -2.62 -27.23
N ASN A 149 -27.47 -1.76 -27.51
CA ASN A 149 -27.45 -0.83 -28.64
C ASN A 149 -27.10 0.61 -28.25
N PHE A 150 -26.78 0.88 -26.97
CA PHE A 150 -26.42 2.22 -26.51
C PHE A 150 -24.94 2.48 -26.74
N LYS A 151 -24.63 3.47 -27.57
CA LYS A 151 -23.27 3.97 -27.79
C LYS A 151 -23.16 5.33 -27.13
N GLU A 152 -22.37 5.40 -26.06
CA GLU A 152 -22.01 6.66 -25.42
C GLU A 152 -21.28 7.52 -26.46
N ILE A 153 -21.76 8.73 -26.68
CA ILE A 153 -21.15 9.71 -27.58
C ILE A 153 -20.46 10.76 -26.71
N ASP A 154 -19.13 10.78 -26.74
CA ASP A 154 -18.32 11.75 -25.98
C ASP A 154 -18.39 13.17 -26.56
N GLU A 155 -18.93 13.32 -27.78
CA GLU A 155 -19.09 14.60 -28.47
C GLU A 155 -20.45 14.67 -29.19
N ASN A 156 -21.07 15.86 -29.18
CA ASN A 156 -22.31 16.11 -29.88
C ASN A 156 -22.12 15.90 -31.38
N LYS A 157 -22.97 15.05 -31.97
CA LYS A 157 -23.12 14.98 -33.42
C LYS A 157 -24.24 15.91 -33.84
N ASP A 158 -23.92 16.89 -34.67
CA ASP A 158 -24.93 17.64 -35.41
C ASP A 158 -25.58 16.69 -36.43
N TYR A 159 -26.91 16.69 -36.47
CA TYR A 159 -27.70 15.92 -37.42
C TYR A 159 -28.10 16.85 -38.58
N ASP A 160 -27.82 16.41 -39.82
CA ASP A 160 -28.32 17.04 -41.05
C ASP A 160 -29.82 16.76 -41.27
#